data_AF-A0A942ZGB1-F1
#
_entry.id   AF-A0A942ZGB1-F1
#
_cell.length_a   1.000
_cell.length_b   1.000
_cell.length_c   1.000
_cell.angle_alpha   90.00
_cell.angle_beta   90.00
_cell.angle_gamma   90.00
#
_symmetry.space_group_name_H-M   'P 1'
#
loop_
_entity.id
_entity.type
_entity.pdbx_description
1 polymer ?
#
loop_
_entity_poly.entity_id
_entity_poly.type
_entity_poly.pdbx_seq_one_letter_code
_entity_poly.pdbx_strand_id
1 'polypeptide(L)'
;MEQSHSFSSGKGRNDDLWYVDNYILLKDYYDRTISRVAARCVRKGNIAMEEYEHYGYILDLLEEISETGEYIVAHPQLYPYVEKKMAGGINALKKNLSEFKTELKNNASPDMIKQDKDELKKFKEALGAQDKSVDPTVGAGMSMDQVVEKLLHNTGQPVQPFAPRNPSPASKEVK
;
A
#
# COMPACT_ATOMS: atom_id res chain seq x y z
N MET A 1 -34.73 -26.53 35.00
CA MET A 1 -34.44 -26.96 33.63
C MET A 1 -34.65 -25.77 32.74
N GLU A 2 -33.58 -25.12 32.29
CA GLU A 2 -33.64 -24.19 31.15
C GLU A 2 -32.43 -24.48 30.27
N GLN A 3 -32.72 -24.64 28.99
CA GLN A 3 -31.89 -25.30 28.00
C GLN A 3 -30.73 -24.39 27.56
N SER A 4 -29.52 -24.93 27.66
CA SER A 4 -28.35 -24.46 26.93
C SER A 4 -28.58 -24.68 25.42
N HIS A 5 -28.85 -23.61 24.67
CA HIS A 5 -28.80 -23.67 23.21
C HIS A 5 -27.33 -23.72 22.76
N SER A 6 -26.83 -24.93 22.52
CA SER A 6 -25.60 -25.13 21.75
C SER A 6 -25.90 -24.73 20.30
N PHE A 7 -25.24 -23.71 19.78
CA PHE A 7 -25.26 -23.41 18.36
C PHE A 7 -24.56 -24.56 17.61
N SER A 8 -25.36 -25.27 16.81
CA SER A 8 -24.92 -26.42 16.04
C SER A 8 -23.90 -26.00 14.98
N SER A 9 -22.70 -26.53 15.13
CA SER A 9 -21.59 -26.46 14.18
C SER A 9 -21.94 -27.21 12.89
N GLY A 10 -22.43 -26.50 11.88
CA GLY A 10 -22.76 -27.06 10.56
C GLY A 10 -22.51 -26.16 9.35
N LYS A 11 -21.93 -24.96 9.53
CA LYS A 11 -21.82 -23.90 8.50
C LYS A 11 -20.37 -23.48 8.18
N GLY A 12 -19.42 -24.42 8.17
CA GLY A 12 -17.98 -24.07 8.24
C GLY A 12 -17.03 -24.83 7.32
N ARG A 13 -17.52 -25.42 6.22
CA ARG A 13 -16.63 -26.14 5.27
C ARG A 13 -16.79 -25.78 3.81
N ASN A 14 -17.99 -25.42 3.36
CA ASN A 14 -18.23 -25.07 1.95
C ASN A 14 -18.18 -23.57 1.73
N ASP A 15 -18.64 -22.75 2.69
CA ASP A 15 -18.61 -21.29 2.59
C ASP A 15 -17.17 -20.76 2.55
N ASP A 16 -16.24 -21.40 3.28
CA ASP A 16 -14.83 -20.96 3.29
C ASP A 16 -14.05 -21.33 2.00
N LEU A 17 -14.55 -22.28 1.20
CA LEU A 17 -13.90 -22.61 -0.09
C LEU A 17 -13.98 -21.45 -1.07
N TRP A 18 -15.00 -20.59 -0.91
CA TRP A 18 -15.17 -19.39 -1.70
C TRP A 18 -13.94 -18.49 -1.63
N TYR A 19 -13.26 -18.38 -0.48
CA TYR A 19 -12.05 -17.55 -0.37
C TYR A 19 -10.94 -18.02 -1.31
N VAL A 20 -10.78 -19.34 -1.48
CA VAL A 20 -9.78 -19.90 -2.41
C VAL A 20 -10.13 -19.59 -3.85
N ASP A 21 -11.39 -19.81 -4.24
CA ASP A 21 -11.84 -19.50 -5.60
C ASP A 21 -11.80 -17.97 -5.86
N ASN A 22 -12.13 -17.15 -4.87
CA ASN A 22 -12.04 -15.69 -4.92
C ASN A 22 -10.60 -15.20 -5.06
N TYR A 23 -9.65 -15.75 -4.28
CA TYR A 23 -8.24 -15.41 -4.40
C TYR A 23 -7.70 -15.66 -5.81
N ILE A 24 -8.04 -16.81 -6.41
CA ILE A 24 -7.62 -17.15 -7.78
C ILE A 24 -8.22 -16.14 -8.77
N LEU A 25 -9.51 -15.83 -8.63
CA LEU A 25 -10.19 -14.87 -9.49
C LEU A 25 -9.57 -13.47 -9.40
N LEU A 26 -9.34 -12.98 -8.17
CA LEU A 26 -8.75 -11.66 -7.93
C LEU A 26 -7.34 -11.59 -8.49
N LYS A 27 -6.51 -12.62 -8.28
CA LYS A 27 -5.16 -12.69 -8.84
C LYS A 27 -5.18 -12.61 -10.38
N ASP A 28 -6.02 -13.42 -11.03
CA ASP A 28 -6.15 -13.39 -12.49
C ASP A 28 -6.69 -12.04 -12.99
N TYR A 29 -7.54 -11.39 -12.21
CA TYR A 29 -8.06 -10.07 -12.51
C TYR A 29 -6.99 -8.98 -12.35
N TYR A 30 -6.13 -9.07 -11.34
CA TYR A 30 -4.97 -8.20 -11.14
C TYR A 30 -3.99 -8.31 -12.30
N ASP A 31 -3.56 -9.52 -12.66
CA ASP A 31 -2.59 -9.74 -13.76
C ASP A 31 -3.11 -9.14 -15.10
N ARG A 32 -4.42 -9.29 -15.37
CA ARG A 32 -5.07 -8.68 -16.54
C ARG A 32 -5.18 -7.16 -16.44
N THR A 33 -5.41 -6.64 -15.24
CA THR A 33 -5.49 -5.19 -14.99
C THR A 33 -4.14 -4.53 -15.17
N ILE A 34 -3.07 -5.07 -14.57
CA ILE A 34 -1.69 -4.62 -14.76
C ILE A 34 -1.31 -4.61 -16.24
N SER A 35 -1.56 -5.71 -16.96
CA SER A 35 -1.26 -5.81 -18.39
C SER A 35 -1.98 -4.73 -19.21
N ARG A 36 -3.25 -4.47 -18.91
CA ARG A 36 -4.05 -3.45 -19.61
C ARG A 36 -3.57 -2.03 -19.28
N VAL A 37 -3.24 -1.77 -18.01
CA VAL A 37 -2.75 -0.47 -17.55
C VAL A 37 -1.38 -0.19 -18.16
N ALA A 38 -0.45 -1.14 -18.14
CA ALA A 38 0.86 -1.01 -18.77
C ALA A 38 0.73 -0.62 -20.26
N ALA A 39 -0.15 -1.29 -21.01
CA ALA A 39 -0.41 -0.95 -22.41
C ALA A 39 -1.01 0.46 -22.59
N ARG A 40 -1.80 0.95 -21.64
CA ARG A 40 -2.33 2.32 -21.64
C ARG A 40 -1.25 3.34 -21.30
N CYS A 41 -0.37 3.05 -20.35
CA CYS A 41 0.76 3.90 -19.99
C CYS A 41 1.69 4.15 -21.19
N VAL A 42 2.01 3.10 -21.96
CA VAL A 42 2.76 3.23 -23.23
C VAL A 42 2.04 4.17 -24.20
N ARG A 43 0.73 3.99 -24.42
CA ARG A 43 -0.05 4.84 -25.33
C ARG A 43 -0.20 6.29 -24.86
N LYS A 44 -0.08 6.56 -23.56
CA LYS A 44 -0.13 7.91 -22.98
C LYS A 44 1.23 8.63 -22.98
N GLY A 45 2.23 8.10 -23.68
CA GLY A 45 3.57 8.70 -23.77
C GLY A 45 4.60 8.03 -22.86
N ASN A 46 4.42 6.73 -22.59
CA ASN A 46 5.31 5.94 -21.75
C ASN A 46 5.45 6.48 -20.33
N ILE A 47 4.31 6.87 -19.74
CA ILE A 47 4.22 7.31 -18.35
C ILE A 47 4.49 6.14 -17.39
N ALA A 48 4.85 6.45 -16.14
CA ALA A 48 4.98 5.44 -15.10
C ALA A 48 3.59 4.86 -14.73
N MET A 49 3.54 3.68 -14.10
CA MET A 49 2.24 3.09 -13.71
C MET A 49 1.60 3.87 -12.56
N GLU A 50 2.43 4.40 -11.66
CA GLU A 50 2.09 5.22 -10.50
C GLU A 50 1.43 6.54 -10.91
N GLU A 51 1.74 7.01 -12.12
CA GLU A 51 1.17 8.23 -12.72
C GLU A 51 -0.15 7.93 -13.45
N TYR A 52 -0.57 6.67 -13.53
CA TYR A 52 -1.82 6.32 -14.16
C TYR A 52 -3.02 6.76 -13.31
N GLU A 53 -4.01 7.36 -13.95
CA GLU A 53 -5.19 7.98 -13.31
C GLU A 53 -5.99 7.03 -12.39
N HIS A 54 -5.83 5.72 -12.55
CA HIS A 54 -6.48 4.69 -11.74
C HIS A 54 -5.49 3.82 -10.96
N TYR A 55 -4.28 4.32 -10.68
CA TYR A 55 -3.27 3.57 -9.92
C TYR A 55 -3.76 3.16 -8.52
N GLY A 56 -4.53 4.03 -7.84
CA GLY A 56 -5.13 3.70 -6.53
C GLY A 56 -5.96 2.41 -6.56
N TYR A 57 -6.76 2.19 -7.61
CA TYR A 57 -7.54 0.96 -7.77
C TYR A 57 -6.68 -0.30 -7.90
N ILE A 58 -5.46 -0.17 -8.44
CA ILE A 58 -4.51 -1.28 -8.53
C ILE A 58 -4.02 -1.65 -7.13
N LEU A 59 -3.77 -0.65 -6.28
CA LEU A 59 -3.38 -0.85 -4.89
C LEU A 59 -4.52 -1.47 -4.08
N ASP A 60 -5.75 -0.97 -4.22
CA ASP A 60 -6.93 -1.51 -3.54
C ASP A 60 -7.13 -3.00 -3.89
N LEU A 61 -6.98 -3.36 -5.16
CA LEU A 61 -7.09 -4.76 -5.60
C LEU A 61 -5.96 -5.62 -5.03
N LEU A 62 -4.74 -5.09 -4.96
CA LEU A 62 -3.59 -5.79 -4.41
C LEU A 62 -3.72 -6.02 -2.90
N GLU A 63 -4.33 -5.07 -2.19
CA GLU A 63 -4.71 -5.18 -0.78
C GLU A 63 -5.77 -6.28 -0.58
N GLU A 64 -6.86 -6.26 -1.36
CA GLU A 64 -7.93 -7.27 -1.28
C GLU A 64 -7.41 -8.70 -1.55
N ILE A 65 -6.51 -8.86 -2.53
CA ILE A 65 -5.83 -10.14 -2.81
C ILE A 65 -5.00 -10.59 -1.61
N SER A 66 -4.28 -9.64 -1.01
CA SER A 66 -3.38 -9.91 0.13
C SER A 66 -4.17 -10.35 1.36
N GLU A 67 -5.24 -9.63 1.72
CA GLU A 67 -6.14 -9.98 2.83
C GLU A 67 -6.81 -11.35 2.61
N THR A 68 -7.32 -11.59 1.40
CA THR A 68 -7.97 -12.87 1.06
C THR A 68 -6.97 -14.02 1.19
N GLY A 69 -5.74 -13.86 0.69
CA GLY A 69 -4.73 -14.91 0.80
C GLY A 69 -4.19 -15.10 2.22
N GLU A 70 -4.07 -14.05 3.01
CA GLU A 70 -3.76 -14.16 4.44
C GLU A 70 -4.82 -14.98 5.19
N TYR A 71 -6.10 -14.73 4.90
CA TYR A 71 -7.19 -15.54 5.44
C TYR A 71 -6.98 -17.02 5.08
N ILE A 72 -6.72 -17.35 3.81
CA ILE A 72 -6.50 -18.75 3.39
C ILE A 72 -5.33 -19.38 4.15
N VAL A 73 -4.22 -18.66 4.33
CA VAL A 73 -3.04 -19.14 5.07
C VAL A 73 -3.34 -19.33 6.56
N ALA A 74 -4.22 -18.52 7.15
CA ALA A 74 -4.66 -18.69 8.53
C ALA A 74 -5.61 -19.88 8.75
N HIS A 75 -6.10 -20.51 7.67
CA HIS A 75 -7.11 -21.57 7.72
C HIS A 75 -6.61 -22.88 7.07
N PRO A 76 -5.83 -23.71 7.80
CA PRO A 76 -5.24 -24.96 7.30
C PRO A 76 -6.24 -25.95 6.70
N GLN A 77 -7.51 -25.91 7.10
CA GLN A 77 -8.55 -26.76 6.52
C GLN A 77 -8.78 -26.51 5.01
N LEU A 78 -8.38 -25.34 4.50
CA LEU A 78 -8.47 -24.98 3.09
C LEU A 78 -7.31 -25.53 2.26
N TYR A 79 -6.21 -25.94 2.89
CA TYR A 79 -4.99 -26.32 2.18
C TYR A 79 -5.19 -27.44 1.15
N PRO A 80 -5.95 -28.53 1.43
CA PRO A 80 -6.19 -29.56 0.42
C PRO A 80 -6.90 -29.02 -0.84
N TYR A 81 -7.76 -28.02 -0.68
CA TYR A 81 -8.45 -27.39 -1.81
C TYR A 81 -7.51 -26.46 -2.58
N VAL A 82 -6.63 -25.73 -1.88
CA VAL A 82 -5.56 -24.93 -2.49
C VAL A 82 -4.60 -25.80 -3.30
N GLU A 83 -4.10 -26.90 -2.73
CA GLU A 83 -3.23 -27.86 -3.43
C GLU A 83 -3.87 -28.42 -4.71
N LYS A 84 -5.20 -28.57 -4.71
CA LYS A 84 -5.96 -29.04 -5.89
C LYS A 84 -6.14 -27.95 -6.95
N LYS A 85 -6.39 -26.71 -6.54
CA LYS A 85 -6.81 -25.60 -7.42
C LYS A 85 -5.66 -24.74 -7.92
N MET A 86 -4.57 -24.64 -7.17
CA MET A 86 -3.46 -23.75 -7.44
C MET A 86 -2.19 -24.54 -7.75
N ALA A 87 -1.56 -24.23 -8.88
CA ALA A 87 -0.25 -24.79 -9.20
C ALA A 87 0.78 -24.36 -8.15
N GLY A 88 1.50 -25.33 -7.56
CA GLY A 88 2.45 -25.10 -6.47
C GLY A 88 1.82 -24.90 -5.09
N GLY A 89 0.49 -25.01 -4.99
CA GLY A 89 -0.23 -25.15 -3.72
C GLY A 89 -0.02 -24.00 -2.73
N ILE A 90 0.01 -24.35 -1.44
CA ILE A 90 0.15 -23.39 -0.35
C ILE A 90 1.50 -22.67 -0.38
N ASN A 91 2.55 -23.32 -0.89
CA ASN A 91 3.87 -22.69 -1.00
C ASN A 91 3.85 -21.58 -2.05
N ALA A 92 3.21 -21.80 -3.20
CA ALA A 92 3.02 -20.76 -4.20
C ALA A 92 2.14 -19.62 -3.67
N LEU A 93 1.07 -19.92 -2.95
CA LEU A 93 0.23 -18.91 -2.29
C LEU A 93 1.06 -18.01 -1.35
N LYS A 94 1.82 -18.61 -0.43
CA LYS A 94 2.66 -17.86 0.53
C LYS A 94 3.72 -17.02 -0.17
N LYS A 95 4.33 -17.55 -1.24
CA LYS A 95 5.31 -16.82 -2.04
C LYS A 95 4.68 -15.59 -2.69
N ASN A 96 3.56 -15.78 -3.40
CA ASN A 96 2.85 -14.68 -4.07
C ASN A 96 2.43 -13.61 -3.06
N LEU A 97 1.93 -14.01 -1.88
CA LEU A 97 1.56 -13.07 -0.82
C LEU A 97 2.76 -12.25 -0.31
N SER A 98 3.94 -12.86 -0.19
CA SER A 98 5.15 -12.11 0.19
C SER A 98 5.52 -11.07 -0.87
N GLU A 99 5.35 -11.38 -2.15
CA GLU A 99 5.62 -10.47 -3.26
C GLU A 99 4.61 -9.32 -3.26
N PHE A 100 3.30 -9.61 -3.19
CA PHE A 100 2.23 -8.62 -3.14
C PHE A 100 2.34 -7.65 -1.96
N LYS A 101 2.64 -8.15 -0.75
CA LYS A 101 2.87 -7.29 0.42
C LYS A 101 4.10 -6.39 0.26
N THR A 102 5.13 -6.90 -0.40
CA THR A 102 6.34 -6.10 -0.69
C THR A 102 6.01 -4.99 -1.68
N GLU A 103 5.25 -5.31 -2.73
CA GLU A 103 4.75 -4.33 -3.70
C GLU A 103 3.86 -3.27 -3.03
N LEU A 104 2.90 -3.66 -2.20
CA LEU A 104 2.06 -2.72 -1.43
C LEU A 104 2.91 -1.79 -0.57
N LYS A 105 3.84 -2.34 0.23
CA LYS A 105 4.68 -1.53 1.11
C LYS A 105 5.54 -0.51 0.35
N ASN A 106 6.02 -0.89 -0.84
CA ASN A 106 6.88 -0.02 -1.64
C ASN A 106 6.10 1.08 -2.37
N ASN A 107 4.79 0.88 -2.58
CA ASN A 107 3.97 1.74 -3.44
C ASN A 107 2.80 2.41 -2.72
N ALA A 108 2.52 2.03 -1.47
CA ALA A 108 1.51 2.67 -0.64
C ALA A 108 1.90 4.13 -0.39
N SER A 109 1.06 5.05 -0.84
CA SER A 109 1.23 6.47 -0.55
C SER A 109 1.08 6.71 0.96
N PRO A 110 1.82 7.67 1.56
CA PRO A 110 1.63 8.07 2.95
C PRO A 110 0.17 8.42 3.31
N ASP A 111 -0.63 8.89 2.35
CA ASP A 111 -2.05 9.18 2.57
C ASP A 111 -2.93 7.93 2.69
N MET A 112 -2.52 6.80 2.12
CA MET A 112 -3.20 5.50 2.30
C MET A 112 -2.83 4.86 3.64
N ILE A 113 -1.56 4.98 4.05
CA ILE A 113 -1.07 4.53 5.37
C ILE A 113 -1.78 5.28 6.52
N LYS A 114 -2.25 6.51 6.30
CA LYS A 114 -3.01 7.30 7.30
C LYS A 114 -4.39 6.74 7.64
N GLN A 115 -4.98 5.92 6.76
CA GLN A 115 -6.29 5.31 7.00
C GLN A 115 -6.21 4.01 7.80
N ASP A 116 -5.05 3.35 7.80
CA ASP A 116 -4.79 2.15 8.59
C ASP A 116 -3.99 2.50 9.87
N LYS A 117 -4.68 2.45 11.01
CA LYS A 117 -4.11 2.82 12.32
C LYS A 117 -2.98 1.90 12.75
N ASP A 118 -2.97 0.65 12.31
CA ASP A 118 -1.97 -0.34 12.69
C ASP A 118 -0.71 -0.20 11.82
N GLU A 119 -0.86 0.13 10.53
CA GLU A 119 0.27 0.47 9.65
C GLU A 119 0.93 1.81 10.03
N LEU A 120 0.14 2.80 10.46
CA LEU A 120 0.68 4.05 11.01
C LEU A 120 1.58 3.80 12.23
N LYS A 121 1.23 2.82 13.06
CA LYS A 121 2.00 2.43 14.23
C LYS A 121 3.30 1.74 13.83
N LYS A 122 3.25 0.78 12.90
CA LYS A 122 4.46 0.11 12.36
C LYS A 122 5.39 1.09 11.65
N PHE A 123 4.85 2.06 10.92
CA PHE A 123 5.62 3.11 10.25
C PHE A 123 6.33 4.03 11.27
N LYS A 124 5.62 4.43 12.34
CA LYS A 124 6.21 5.19 13.45
C LYS A 124 7.28 4.41 14.20
N GLU A 125 7.09 3.11 14.40
CA GLU A 125 8.10 2.24 15.03
C GLU A 125 9.33 2.07 14.14
N ALA A 126 9.15 1.92 12.81
CA ALA A 126 10.25 1.83 11.85
C ALA A 126 11.07 3.13 11.73
N LEU A 127 10.40 4.30 11.80
CA LEU A 127 11.07 5.61 11.84
C LEU A 127 11.72 5.89 13.20
N GLY A 128 11.12 5.42 14.30
CA GLY A 128 11.68 5.56 15.64
C GLY A 128 12.88 4.65 15.93
N ALA A 129 13.17 3.69 15.05
CA ALA A 129 14.29 2.76 15.13
C ALA A 129 15.57 3.26 14.43
N GLN A 130 15.54 4.43 13.77
CA GLN A 130 16.78 5.09 13.34
C GLN A 130 17.47 5.74 14.56
N ASP A 131 18.77 5.52 14.67
CA ASP A 131 19.62 5.94 15.79
C ASP A 131 19.40 7.43 16.14
N LYS A 132 18.87 7.66 17.35
CA LYS A 132 18.60 9.00 17.91
C LYS A 132 19.87 9.76 18.30
N SER A 133 21.06 9.22 18.04
CA SER A 133 22.32 9.85 18.43
C SER A 133 22.71 11.06 17.57
N VAL A 134 22.11 11.21 16.38
CA VAL A 134 22.28 12.41 15.56
C VAL A 134 20.90 12.92 15.14
N ASP A 135 20.30 13.72 16.01
CA ASP A 135 19.14 14.53 15.68
C ASP A 135 19.54 15.52 14.56
N PRO A 136 19.03 15.43 13.33
CA PRO A 136 19.37 16.39 12.26
C PRO A 136 18.68 17.75 12.46
N THR A 137 17.81 17.89 13.46
CA THR A 137 16.98 19.08 13.71
C THR A 137 17.53 20.00 14.81
N VAL A 138 18.63 19.63 15.50
CA VAL A 138 19.27 20.47 16.53
C VAL A 138 19.73 21.84 16.02
N GLY A 139 19.93 22.02 14.71
CA GLY A 139 20.23 23.32 14.10
C GLY A 139 18.99 24.14 13.70
N ALA A 140 17.82 23.53 13.62
CA ALA A 140 16.58 24.13 13.11
C ALA A 140 15.56 24.49 14.22
N GLY A 141 15.83 24.10 15.47
CA GLY A 141 14.99 24.46 16.63
C GLY A 141 13.59 23.85 16.61
N MET A 142 13.39 22.74 15.89
CA MET A 142 12.13 22.00 15.83
C MET A 142 12.36 20.58 16.32
N SER A 143 11.42 20.00 17.07
CA SER A 143 11.50 18.57 17.40
C SER A 143 11.14 17.71 16.18
N MET A 144 11.64 16.47 16.14
CA MET A 144 11.23 15.53 15.09
C MET A 144 9.71 15.33 15.02
N ASP A 145 9.00 15.43 16.14
CA ASP A 145 7.53 15.39 16.16
C ASP A 145 6.91 16.57 15.41
N GLN A 146 7.48 17.78 15.56
CA GLN A 146 7.02 18.98 14.85
C GLN A 146 7.34 18.93 13.35
N VAL A 147 8.47 18.32 12.98
CA VAL A 147 8.83 18.11 11.57
C VAL A 147 7.89 17.11 10.92
N VAL A 148 7.60 16.00 11.61
CA VAL A 148 6.63 14.99 11.17
C VAL A 148 5.24 15.61 11.07
N GLU A 149 4.80 16.39 12.06
CA GLU A 149 3.52 17.09 12.03
C GLU A 149 3.40 18.09 10.88
N LYS A 150 4.48 18.84 10.55
CA LYS A 150 4.50 19.71 9.38
C LYS A 150 4.49 18.95 8.06
N LEU A 151 5.26 17.87 7.92
CA LEU A 151 5.25 17.05 6.71
C LEU A 151 3.89 16.40 6.48
N LEU A 152 3.21 16.00 7.56
CA LEU A 152 1.87 15.40 7.50
C LEU A 152 0.76 16.42 7.18
N HIS A 153 0.91 17.68 7.60
CA HIS A 153 -0.08 18.74 7.38
C HIS A 153 0.18 19.62 6.14
N ASN A 154 1.37 19.58 5.53
CA ASN A 154 1.73 20.48 4.42
C ASN A 154 1.54 19.89 3.01
N THR A 155 0.81 18.78 2.85
CA THR A 155 0.47 18.21 1.53
C THR A 155 -0.64 18.96 0.77
N GLY A 156 -0.96 20.21 1.19
CA GLY A 156 -2.02 21.03 0.61
C GLY A 156 -1.57 22.29 -0.16
N GLN A 157 -0.28 22.50 -0.42
CA GLN A 157 0.15 23.65 -1.24
C GLN A 157 0.97 23.20 -2.46
N PRO A 158 0.63 23.62 -3.69
CA PRO A 158 1.52 23.45 -4.82
C PRO A 158 2.82 24.19 -4.53
N VAL A 159 3.95 23.49 -4.68
CA VAL A 159 5.28 24.08 -4.64
C VAL A 159 5.32 25.09 -5.79
N GLN A 160 5.17 26.38 -5.50
CA GLN A 160 5.37 27.40 -6.52
C GLN A 160 6.84 27.32 -6.96
N PRO A 161 7.13 27.27 -8.26
CA PRO A 161 8.50 27.31 -8.74
C PRO A 161 9.13 28.62 -8.26
N PHE A 162 10.33 28.51 -7.69
CA PHE A 162 11.14 29.63 -7.25
C PHE A 162 11.16 30.72 -8.33
N ALA A 163 10.52 31.85 -8.04
CA ALA A 163 10.68 33.04 -8.86
C ALA A 163 12.14 33.49 -8.78
N PRO A 164 12.84 33.71 -9.90
CA PRO A 164 14.17 34.30 -9.85
C PRO A 164 14.08 35.68 -9.23
N ARG A 165 14.86 35.92 -8.16
CA ARG A 165 15.04 37.26 -7.58
C ARG A 165 15.66 38.15 -8.66
N ASN A 166 14.87 39.04 -9.23
CA ASN A 166 15.39 40.25 -9.86
C ASN A 166 15.92 41.18 -8.75
N PRO A 167 17.17 41.64 -8.81
CA PRO A 167 17.52 42.93 -8.24
C PRO A 167 17.25 44.03 -9.29
N SER A 168 16.42 44.99 -8.93
CA SER A 168 16.23 46.27 -9.63
C SER A 168 17.06 47.37 -8.92
N PRO A 169 17.14 48.62 -9.41
CA PRO A 169 17.84 49.11 -10.61
C PRO A 169 18.95 50.16 -10.26
N ALA A 170 19.53 50.78 -11.30
CA ALA A 170 20.48 51.93 -11.33
C ALA A 170 21.97 51.54 -11.42
N SER A 171 22.71 51.96 -12.45
CA SER A 171 22.94 53.37 -12.75
C SER A 171 23.07 53.69 -14.25
N LYS A 172 22.60 54.90 -14.58
CA LYS A 172 22.70 55.57 -15.88
C LYS A 172 24.09 56.15 -16.15
N GLU A 173 24.40 56.18 -17.45
CA GLU A 173 25.23 57.16 -18.20
C GLU A 173 26.74 57.21 -17.86
N VAL A 174 27.67 57.47 -18.80
CA VAL A 174 27.75 58.60 -19.75
C VAL A 174 28.71 58.26 -20.91
N LYS A 175 28.30 58.66 -22.12
CA LYS A 175 29.04 58.94 -23.39
C LYS A 175 30.08 57.95 -23.93
#